data_AF-A0A7D7VCA4-F1
#
_entry.id   AF-A0A7D7VCA4-F1
#
_cell.length_a   1.000
_cell.length_b   1.000
_cell.length_c   1.000
_cell.angle_alpha   90.00
_cell.angle_beta   90.00
_cell.angle_gamma   90.00
#
_symmetry.space_group_name_H-M   'P 1'
#
loop_
_entity.id
_entity.type
_entity.pdbx_description
1 polymer ?
#
loop_
_entity_poly.entity_id
_entity_poly.type
_entity_poly.pdbx_seq_one_letter_code
_entity_poly.pdbx_strand_id
1 'polypeptide(L)'
;MKALALFTIFVLIFGTASTSLVSDAYAQKIPDVLLSIATQADTEILNQLENSYGDSVPSDIQTLYETGHAAVESLKNPISDDVEQAQEYFLIAMKSFRQITSLISEPSSDVKSTISLDRDLNSELNRLHKYFQSLKAISEKHNTGIDFSEIEQLFTLAHEQINLDMIDEGTETLHQLESLIHMKNQKIREHSSNSASDRITVFALKQLEKIQKMLDDPSLDTSMPEFLIAISLVAEIETLISEDNIPTAKEKFGELNQIMKIIKISTAE
;
A
#
# COMPACT_ATOMS: atom_id res chain seq x y z
N MET A 1 9.08 -27.88 7.67
CA MET A 1 10.24 -27.21 8.31
C MET A 1 10.73 -25.94 7.61
N LYS A 2 10.13 -25.49 6.49
CA LYS A 2 10.56 -24.25 5.80
C LYS A 2 9.85 -22.97 6.30
N ALA A 3 8.62 -23.07 6.81
CA ALA A 3 7.88 -21.93 7.34
C ALA A 3 8.44 -21.35 8.67
N LEU A 4 9.11 -22.19 9.47
CA LEU A 4 9.66 -21.77 10.78
C LEU A 4 10.93 -20.92 10.65
N ALA A 5 11.67 -21.05 9.54
CA ALA A 5 12.94 -20.35 9.31
C ALA A 5 12.75 -18.87 8.87
N LEU A 6 11.56 -18.52 8.36
CA LEU A 6 11.26 -17.14 7.94
C LEU A 6 10.78 -16.29 9.14
N PHE A 7 10.10 -16.91 10.11
CA PHE A 7 9.69 -16.23 11.35
C PHE A 7 10.90 -15.85 12.25
N THR A 8 12.00 -16.60 12.17
CA THR A 8 13.24 -16.28 12.89
C THR A 8 13.91 -14.99 12.43
N ILE A 9 13.70 -14.53 11.19
CA ILE A 9 14.25 -13.25 10.71
C ILE A 9 13.46 -12.07 11.32
N PHE A 10 12.13 -12.21 11.44
CA PHE A 10 11.24 -11.21 12.04
C PHE A 10 11.54 -10.93 13.52
N VAL A 11 11.89 -11.97 14.30
CA VAL A 11 12.21 -11.83 15.74
C VAL A 11 13.63 -11.26 15.95
N LEU A 12 14.56 -11.47 15.01
CA LEU A 12 15.95 -11.06 15.16
C LEU A 12 16.15 -9.53 15.00
N ILE A 13 15.26 -8.87 14.25
CA ILE A 13 15.31 -7.42 14.01
C ILE A 13 14.78 -6.61 15.21
N PHE A 14 13.84 -7.17 15.99
CA PHE A 14 13.26 -6.48 17.16
C PHE A 14 13.96 -6.80 18.50
N GLY A 15 14.81 -7.83 18.56
CA GLY A 15 15.42 -8.28 19.81
C GLY A 15 16.63 -7.50 20.31
N THR A 16 17.22 -6.57 19.53
CA THR A 16 18.49 -5.92 19.90
C THR A 16 18.43 -4.40 20.06
N ALA A 17 17.32 -3.75 19.73
CA ALA A 17 17.18 -2.30 19.90
C ALA A 17 16.51 -1.95 21.24
N SER A 18 17.07 -2.40 22.36
CA SER A 18 16.74 -1.88 23.68
C SER A 18 17.95 -1.17 24.26
N THR A 19 17.79 0.15 24.40
CA THR A 19 18.54 1.05 25.28
C THR A 19 19.98 1.39 24.89
N SER A 20 20.17 2.43 24.08
CA SER A 20 20.97 3.62 24.44
C SER A 20 21.27 4.50 23.21
N LEU A 21 21.06 5.81 23.38
CA LEU A 21 21.47 6.93 22.51
C LEU A 21 20.76 7.03 21.14
N VAL A 22 19.55 7.59 21.17
CA VAL A 22 18.90 8.16 19.98
C VAL A 22 19.65 9.44 19.60
N SER A 23 20.39 9.41 18.50
CA SER A 23 20.77 10.62 17.80
C SER A 23 19.60 11.07 16.92
N ASP A 24 19.40 12.39 16.75
CA ASP A 24 18.33 12.94 15.91
C ASP A 24 18.37 12.39 14.47
N ALA A 25 19.56 12.00 13.98
CA ALA A 25 19.75 11.34 12.69
C ALA A 25 19.20 9.91 12.62
N TYR A 26 19.08 9.21 13.75
CA TYR A 26 18.51 7.86 13.81
C TYR A 26 16.99 7.92 13.83
N ALA A 27 16.40 8.87 14.57
CA ALA A 27 14.94 9.09 14.61
C ALA A 27 14.38 9.43 13.21
N GLN A 28 15.14 10.21 12.43
CA GLN A 28 14.77 10.60 11.06
C GLN A 28 14.75 9.41 10.07
N LYS A 29 15.40 8.28 10.40
CA LYS A 29 15.42 7.07 9.56
C LYS A 29 14.44 5.98 10.01
N ILE A 30 13.78 6.13 11.15
CA ILE A 30 12.83 5.12 11.67
C ILE A 30 11.66 4.88 10.72
N PRO A 31 10.98 5.93 10.17
CA PRO A 31 9.85 5.72 9.27
C PRO A 31 10.22 4.92 8.01
N ASP A 32 11.39 5.21 7.40
CA ASP A 32 11.88 4.49 6.22
C ASP A 32 12.12 3.01 6.49
N VAL A 33 12.68 2.67 7.66
CA VAL A 33 12.92 1.28 8.07
C VAL A 33 11.60 0.55 8.32
N LEU A 34 10.64 1.19 9.01
CA LEU A 34 9.31 0.61 9.25
C LEU A 34 8.57 0.35 7.93
N LEU A 35 8.63 1.30 7.00
CA LEU A 35 8.03 1.17 5.68
C LEU A 35 8.64 0.01 4.89
N SER A 36 9.97 -0.12 4.88
CA SER A 36 10.65 -1.21 4.18
C SER A 36 10.24 -2.58 4.73
N ILE A 37 10.18 -2.73 6.05
CA ILE A 37 9.76 -3.97 6.71
C ILE A 37 8.30 -4.28 6.37
N ALA A 38 7.42 -3.28 6.49
CA ALA A 38 6.00 -3.45 6.23
C ALA A 38 5.71 -3.83 4.77
N THR A 39 6.42 -3.22 3.83
CA THR A 39 6.30 -3.52 2.38
C THR A 39 6.74 -4.95 2.07
N GLN A 40 7.84 -5.41 2.69
CA GLN A 40 8.30 -6.78 2.51
C GLN A 40 7.32 -7.80 3.11
N ALA A 41 6.75 -7.49 4.28
CA ALA A 41 5.74 -8.34 4.91
C ALA A 41 4.47 -8.45 4.07
N ASP A 42 4.00 -7.33 3.52
CA ASP A 42 2.81 -7.27 2.66
C ASP A 42 2.97 -8.17 1.43
N THR A 43 4.13 -8.10 0.79
CA THR A 43 4.46 -8.94 -0.38
C THR A 43 4.48 -10.42 0.00
N GLU A 44 5.08 -10.76 1.13
CA GLU A 44 5.17 -12.15 1.60
C GLU A 44 3.80 -12.72 1.96
N ILE A 45 2.92 -11.93 2.60
CA ILE A 45 1.56 -12.35 2.90
C ILE A 45 0.76 -12.57 1.61
N LEU A 46 0.85 -11.66 0.64
CA LEU A 46 0.19 -11.83 -0.66
C LEU A 46 0.61 -13.17 -1.32
N ASN A 47 1.91 -13.44 -1.35
CA ASN A 47 2.44 -14.70 -1.87
C ASN A 47 1.92 -15.91 -1.07
N GLN A 48 1.84 -15.82 0.25
CA GLN A 48 1.32 -16.92 1.09
C GLN A 48 -0.17 -17.18 0.86
N LEU A 49 -0.96 -16.13 0.62
CA LEU A 49 -2.37 -16.23 0.31
C LEU A 49 -2.58 -16.88 -1.06
N GLU A 50 -1.86 -16.42 -2.08
CA GLU A 50 -1.89 -17.01 -3.43
C GLU A 50 -1.51 -18.50 -3.39
N ASN A 51 -0.44 -18.84 -2.66
CA ASN A 51 0.02 -20.23 -2.54
C ASN A 51 -0.94 -21.12 -1.75
N SER A 52 -1.69 -20.56 -0.80
CA SER A 52 -2.54 -21.33 0.14
C SER A 52 -3.98 -21.46 -0.35
N TYR A 53 -4.50 -20.44 -1.04
CA TYR A 53 -5.92 -20.34 -1.42
C TYR A 53 -6.15 -20.01 -2.90
N GLY A 54 -5.12 -19.64 -3.67
CA GLY A 54 -5.26 -19.16 -5.04
C GLY A 54 -6.25 -18.00 -5.13
N ASP A 55 -7.25 -18.14 -6.01
CA ASP A 55 -8.30 -17.13 -6.24
C ASP A 55 -9.42 -17.15 -5.18
N SER A 56 -9.35 -18.01 -4.16
CA SER A 56 -10.45 -18.28 -3.22
C SER A 56 -10.06 -18.03 -1.76
N VAL A 57 -9.45 -16.88 -1.48
CA VAL A 57 -9.09 -16.45 -0.11
C VAL A 57 -10.35 -16.22 0.73
N PRO A 58 -10.48 -16.83 1.93
CA PRO A 58 -11.61 -16.61 2.83
C PRO A 58 -11.79 -15.13 3.21
N SER A 59 -13.04 -14.64 3.27
CA SER A 59 -13.33 -13.20 3.45
C SER A 59 -12.77 -12.59 4.75
N ASP A 60 -12.70 -13.37 5.84
CA ASP A 60 -12.08 -12.96 7.10
C ASP A 60 -10.56 -12.74 6.95
N ILE A 61 -9.89 -13.59 6.17
CA ILE A 61 -8.46 -13.45 5.86
C ILE A 61 -8.21 -12.29 4.89
N GLN A 62 -9.09 -12.14 3.90
CA GLN A 62 -9.07 -11.02 2.95
C GLN A 62 -9.20 -9.67 3.68
N THR A 63 -10.12 -9.57 4.64
CA THR A 63 -10.32 -8.34 5.45
C THR A 63 -9.08 -7.98 6.25
N LEU A 64 -8.42 -8.99 6.84
CA LEU A 64 -7.16 -8.79 7.56
C LEU A 64 -6.05 -8.33 6.60
N TYR A 65 -5.97 -8.93 5.41
CA TYR A 65 -4.98 -8.54 4.41
C TYR A 65 -5.15 -7.08 4.00
N GLU A 66 -6.38 -6.67 3.67
CA GLU A 66 -6.68 -5.30 3.28
C GLU A 66 -6.42 -4.28 4.39
N THR A 67 -6.74 -4.64 5.64
CA THR A 67 -6.41 -3.80 6.81
C THR A 67 -4.91 -3.61 6.96
N GLY A 68 -4.13 -4.68 6.78
CA GLY A 68 -2.68 -4.62 6.86
C GLY A 68 -2.07 -3.81 5.72
N HIS A 69 -2.48 -4.11 4.48
CA HIS A 69 -2.03 -3.44 3.26
C HIS A 69 -2.34 -1.94 3.28
N ALA A 70 -3.55 -1.53 3.69
CA ALA A 70 -3.91 -0.11 3.81
C ALA A 70 -3.03 0.65 4.83
N ALA A 71 -2.62 -0.02 5.91
CA ALA A 71 -1.69 0.56 6.87
C ALA A 71 -0.27 0.69 6.28
N VAL A 72 0.18 -0.26 5.44
CA VAL A 72 1.44 -0.14 4.67
C VAL A 72 1.39 1.02 3.68
N GLU A 73 0.28 1.20 2.96
CA GLU A 73 0.08 2.35 2.07
C GLU A 73 0.10 3.68 2.84
N SER A 74 -0.41 3.68 4.08
CA SER A 74 -0.37 4.86 4.94
C SER A 74 1.05 5.21 5.37
N LEU A 75 1.94 4.22 5.56
CA LEU A 75 3.38 4.42 5.80
C LEU A 75 4.12 5.01 4.59
N LYS A 76 3.62 4.83 3.37
CA LYS A 76 4.22 5.38 2.14
C LYS A 76 3.99 6.88 2.00
N ASN A 77 3.02 7.44 2.72
CA ASN A 77 2.67 8.85 2.60
C ASN A 77 3.69 9.77 3.30
N PRO A 78 4.19 10.83 2.64
CA PRO A 78 5.19 11.75 3.18
C PRO A 78 4.68 12.64 4.33
N ILE A 79 3.43 12.47 4.78
CA ILE A 79 2.89 13.11 6.00
C ILE A 79 3.44 12.41 7.27
N SER A 80 4.13 11.27 7.11
CA SER A 80 4.75 10.49 8.18
C SER A 80 6.06 11.09 8.75
N ASP A 81 6.23 12.41 8.74
CA ASP A 81 7.26 13.06 9.59
C ASP A 81 6.92 12.92 11.09
N ASP A 82 5.70 12.48 11.41
CA ASP A 82 5.27 12.08 12.74
C ASP A 82 5.63 10.59 12.99
N VAL A 83 6.71 10.41 13.77
CA VAL A 83 7.22 9.09 14.17
C VAL A 83 6.18 8.27 14.93
N GLU A 84 5.26 8.90 15.67
CA GLU A 84 4.23 8.17 16.43
C GLU A 84 3.18 7.56 15.49
N GLN A 85 2.71 8.33 14.50
CA GLN A 85 1.79 7.82 13.47
C GLN A 85 2.42 6.72 12.61
N ALA A 86 3.71 6.84 12.27
CA ALA A 86 4.44 5.79 11.57
C ALA A 86 4.47 4.48 12.38
N GLN A 87 4.69 4.56 13.69
CA GLN A 87 4.67 3.39 14.56
C GLN A 87 3.28 2.76 14.66
N GLU A 88 2.23 3.58 14.73
CA GLU A 88 0.85 3.12 14.79
C GLU A 88 0.47 2.34 13.52
N TYR A 89 0.69 2.92 12.33
CA TYR A 89 0.42 2.24 11.07
C TYR A 89 1.23 0.97 10.91
N PHE A 90 2.51 0.99 11.32
CA PHE A 90 3.34 -0.21 11.31
C PHE A 90 2.77 -1.32 12.21
N LEU A 91 2.33 -0.99 13.42
CA LEU A 91 1.74 -1.96 14.34
C LEU A 91 0.43 -2.54 13.81
N ILE A 92 -0.43 -1.72 13.20
CA ILE A 92 -1.67 -2.17 12.54
C ILE A 92 -1.34 -3.17 11.44
N ALA A 93 -0.37 -2.85 10.57
CA ALA A 93 0.06 -3.75 9.50
C ALA A 93 0.56 -5.09 10.05
N MET A 94 1.51 -5.05 10.98
CA MET A 94 2.14 -6.26 11.52
C MET A 94 1.16 -7.14 12.30
N LYS A 95 0.21 -6.54 13.03
CA LYS A 95 -0.81 -7.30 13.76
C LYS A 95 -1.73 -8.06 12.81
N SER A 96 -2.16 -7.42 11.73
CA SER A 96 -3.01 -8.04 10.72
C SER A 96 -2.29 -9.18 10.00
N PHE A 97 -1.06 -8.95 9.53
CA PHE A 97 -0.25 -9.97 8.87
C PHE A 97 0.04 -11.16 9.77
N ARG A 98 0.34 -10.93 11.06
CA ARG A 98 0.51 -12.01 12.04
C ARG A 98 -0.74 -12.87 12.19
N GLN A 99 -1.93 -12.26 12.20
CA GLN A 99 -3.18 -13.01 12.30
C GLN A 99 -3.41 -13.88 11.07
N ILE A 100 -3.13 -13.35 9.87
CA ILE A 100 -3.20 -14.11 8.62
C ILE A 100 -2.26 -15.31 8.66
N THR A 101 -0.99 -15.12 9.00
CA THR A 101 -0.03 -16.23 9.10
C THR A 101 -0.48 -17.29 10.11
N SER A 102 -1.10 -16.88 11.22
CA SER A 102 -1.65 -17.81 12.21
C SER A 102 -2.78 -18.65 11.62
N LEU A 103 -3.71 -18.03 10.90
CA LEU A 103 -4.84 -18.71 10.26
C LEU A 103 -4.39 -19.67 9.15
N ILE A 104 -3.32 -19.33 8.42
CA ILE A 104 -2.72 -20.20 7.39
C ILE A 104 -1.95 -21.37 8.01
N SER A 105 -1.34 -21.18 9.18
CA SER A 105 -0.42 -22.15 9.78
C SER A 105 -1.09 -23.22 10.65
N GLU A 106 -2.37 -23.06 11.01
CA GLU A 106 -3.09 -24.08 11.76
C GLU A 106 -3.35 -25.31 10.87
N PRO A 107 -2.86 -26.50 11.25
CA PRO A 107 -3.18 -27.72 10.51
C PRO A 107 -4.67 -28.00 10.66
N SER A 108 -5.38 -28.03 9.54
CA SER A 108 -6.77 -28.45 9.46
C SER A 108 -6.92 -29.88 9.98
N SER A 109 -7.14 -30.04 11.29
CA SER A 109 -7.57 -31.31 11.86
C SER A 109 -9.02 -31.54 11.43
N ASP A 110 -9.20 -32.54 10.58
CA ASP A 110 -10.47 -33.21 10.26
C ASP A 110 -11.73 -32.35 10.42
N VAL A 111 -12.09 -31.62 9.35
CA VAL A 111 -13.51 -31.32 9.10
C VAL A 111 -13.93 -32.10 7.88
N LYS A 112 -14.20 -33.37 8.14
CA LYS A 112 -15.20 -34.13 7.41
C LYS A 112 -16.41 -33.21 7.18
N SER A 113 -16.66 -32.87 5.91
CA SER A 113 -17.83 -32.13 5.43
C SER A 113 -19.12 -32.74 5.97
N THR A 114 -19.47 -32.30 7.16
CA THR A 114 -20.75 -32.43 7.86
C THR A 114 -20.78 -31.27 8.84
N ILE A 115 -20.56 -30.08 8.31
CA ILE A 115 -20.92 -28.86 8.96
C ILE A 115 -22.13 -28.33 8.18
N SER A 116 -23.29 -28.84 8.55
CA SER A 116 -24.50 -28.01 8.58
C SER A 116 -24.30 -27.06 9.77
N LEU A 117 -23.36 -26.11 9.65
CA LEU A 117 -23.46 -24.87 10.42
C LEU A 117 -24.62 -24.17 9.72
N ASP A 118 -25.63 -23.86 10.51
CA ASP A 118 -26.63 -22.85 10.21
C ASP A 118 -25.88 -21.60 9.73
N ARG A 119 -25.62 -21.47 8.41
CA ARG A 119 -24.98 -20.29 7.84
C ARG A 119 -25.99 -19.19 8.02
N ASP A 120 -25.71 -18.28 8.95
CA ASP A 120 -26.49 -17.07 9.11
C ASP A 120 -26.18 -16.14 7.93
N LEU A 121 -26.79 -16.44 6.79
CA LEU A 121 -26.65 -15.67 5.54
C LEU A 121 -27.02 -14.20 5.77
N ASN A 122 -27.91 -13.90 6.72
CA ASN A 122 -28.25 -12.54 7.10
C ASN A 122 -27.09 -11.82 7.79
N SER A 123 -26.36 -12.50 8.67
CA SER A 123 -25.15 -11.96 9.29
C SER A 123 -24.04 -11.72 8.27
N GLU A 124 -23.80 -12.67 7.36
CA GLU A 124 -22.81 -12.55 6.29
C GLU A 124 -23.15 -11.39 5.35
N LEU A 125 -24.40 -11.31 4.87
CA LEU A 125 -24.89 -10.24 4.01
C LEU A 125 -24.76 -8.86 4.69
N ASN A 126 -25.08 -8.75 5.98
CA ASN A 126 -24.95 -7.50 6.74
C ASN A 126 -23.49 -7.05 6.89
N ARG A 127 -22.57 -7.99 7.12
CA ARG A 127 -21.12 -7.67 7.18
C ARG A 127 -20.64 -7.16 5.83
N LEU A 128 -21.01 -7.84 4.75
CA LEU A 128 -20.65 -7.47 3.39
C LEU A 128 -21.24 -6.10 3.00
N HIS A 129 -22.46 -5.80 3.43
CA HIS A 129 -23.11 -4.51 3.20
C HIS A 129 -22.35 -3.36 3.88
N LYS A 130 -21.94 -3.52 5.15
CA LYS A 130 -21.14 -2.49 5.85
C LYS A 130 -19.82 -2.21 5.15
N TYR A 131 -19.17 -3.27 4.68
CA TYR A 131 -17.93 -3.15 3.91
C TYR A 131 -18.17 -2.41 2.58
N PHE A 132 -19.20 -2.79 1.83
CA PHE A 132 -19.61 -2.10 0.61
C PHE A 132 -19.89 -0.60 0.83
N GLN A 133 -20.61 -0.23 1.89
CA GLN A 133 -20.89 1.19 2.19
C GLN A 133 -19.62 1.99 2.47
N SER A 134 -18.66 1.37 3.17
CA SER A 134 -17.35 1.99 3.42
C SER A 134 -16.58 2.18 2.10
N LEU A 135 -16.60 1.18 1.22
CA LEU A 135 -15.98 1.23 -0.10
C LEU A 135 -16.59 2.33 -0.98
N LYS A 136 -17.92 2.41 -1.02
CA LYS A 136 -18.66 3.43 -1.77
C LYS A 136 -18.31 4.84 -1.28
N ALA A 137 -18.26 5.07 0.03
CA ALA A 137 -17.87 6.36 0.58
C ALA A 137 -16.43 6.78 0.22
N ILE A 138 -15.48 5.82 0.19
CA ILE A 138 -14.11 6.07 -0.28
C ILE A 138 -14.14 6.45 -1.76
N SER A 139 -14.84 5.67 -2.57
CA SER A 139 -14.99 5.89 -4.01
C SER A 139 -15.52 7.29 -4.35
N GLU A 140 -16.56 7.74 -3.62
CA GLU A 140 -17.16 9.07 -3.76
C GLU A 140 -16.20 10.18 -3.30
N LYS A 141 -15.55 10.01 -2.15
CA LYS A 141 -14.58 10.97 -1.61
C LYS A 141 -13.41 11.21 -2.58
N HIS A 142 -12.99 10.17 -3.28
CA HIS A 142 -11.89 10.22 -4.24
C HIS A 142 -12.36 10.42 -5.70
N ASN A 143 -13.67 10.62 -5.91
CA ASN A 143 -14.31 10.89 -7.19
C ASN A 143 -13.85 9.93 -8.32
N THR A 144 -13.77 8.64 -8.01
CA THR A 144 -13.25 7.61 -8.91
C THR A 144 -14.16 7.30 -10.10
N GLY A 145 -15.43 7.75 -10.07
CA GLY A 145 -16.41 7.53 -11.13
C GLY A 145 -16.91 6.07 -11.25
N ILE A 146 -16.66 5.24 -10.24
CA ILE A 146 -17.05 3.83 -10.26
C ILE A 146 -18.55 3.68 -10.01
N ASP A 147 -19.22 2.91 -10.88
CA ASP A 147 -20.63 2.55 -10.75
C ASP A 147 -20.83 1.32 -9.84
N PHE A 148 -21.74 1.45 -8.89
CA PHE A 148 -22.11 0.44 -7.89
C PHE A 148 -23.55 -0.09 -8.05
N SER A 149 -24.28 0.35 -9.07
CA SER A 149 -25.71 0.01 -9.25
C SER A 149 -25.98 -1.50 -9.24
N GLU A 150 -25.10 -2.28 -9.87
CA GLU A 150 -25.19 -3.75 -9.91
C GLU A 150 -25.04 -4.39 -8.52
N ILE A 151 -24.15 -3.88 -7.67
CA ILE A 151 -23.97 -4.38 -6.30
C ILE A 151 -25.20 -4.05 -5.45
N GLU A 152 -25.78 -2.86 -5.61
CA GLU A 152 -27.01 -2.46 -4.91
C GLU A 152 -28.21 -3.35 -5.30
N GLN A 153 -28.31 -3.72 -6.57
CA GLN A 153 -29.32 -4.66 -7.06
C GLN A 153 -29.12 -6.06 -6.47
N LEU A 154 -27.87 -6.55 -6.42
CA LEU A 154 -27.55 -7.85 -5.83
C LEU A 154 -27.79 -7.90 -4.32
N PHE A 155 -27.56 -6.81 -3.58
CA PHE A 155 -27.96 -6.74 -2.16
C PHE A 155 -29.47 -6.88 -1.99
N THR A 156 -30.25 -6.26 -2.89
CA THR A 156 -31.72 -6.39 -2.88
C THR A 156 -32.15 -7.84 -3.15
N LEU A 157 -31.54 -8.47 -4.16
CA LEU A 157 -31.81 -9.87 -4.51
C LEU A 157 -31.44 -10.84 -3.39
N ALA A 158 -30.26 -10.67 -2.77
CA ALA A 158 -29.80 -11.51 -1.67
C ALA A 158 -30.74 -11.42 -0.46
N HIS A 159 -31.19 -10.21 -0.10
CA HIS A 159 -32.18 -10.02 0.95
C HIS A 159 -33.49 -10.76 0.63
N GLU A 160 -33.98 -10.68 -0.62
CA GLU A 160 -35.20 -11.37 -1.03
C GLU A 160 -35.05 -12.90 -0.93
N GLN A 161 -33.97 -13.45 -1.47
CA GLN A 161 -33.71 -14.90 -1.45
C GLN A 161 -33.56 -15.45 -0.02
N ILE A 162 -32.82 -14.75 0.84
CA ILE A 162 -32.64 -15.17 2.24
C ILE A 162 -33.97 -15.09 3.00
N ASN A 163 -34.77 -14.05 2.78
CA ASN A 163 -36.10 -13.92 3.41
C ASN A 163 -37.11 -14.98 2.94
N LEU A 164 -36.91 -15.55 1.75
CA LEU A 164 -37.73 -16.63 1.18
C LEU A 164 -37.17 -18.03 1.47
N ASP A 165 -36.14 -18.15 2.32
CA ASP A 165 -35.43 -19.39 2.62
C ASP A 165 -34.84 -20.10 1.37
N MET A 166 -34.54 -19.33 0.31
CA MET A 166 -33.85 -19.79 -0.90
C MET A 166 -32.34 -19.84 -0.63
N ILE A 167 -31.92 -20.79 0.20
CA ILE A 167 -30.55 -20.84 0.76
C ILE A 167 -29.47 -21.01 -0.30
N ASP A 168 -29.69 -21.85 -1.31
CA ASP A 168 -28.72 -22.12 -2.37
C ASP A 168 -28.54 -20.88 -3.26
N GLU A 169 -29.64 -20.25 -3.67
CA GLU A 169 -29.63 -19.04 -4.49
C GLU A 169 -29.09 -17.83 -3.71
N GLY A 170 -29.45 -17.70 -2.43
CA GLY A 170 -28.92 -16.67 -1.54
C GLY A 170 -27.42 -16.79 -1.34
N THR A 171 -26.91 -18.03 -1.23
CA THR A 171 -25.48 -18.31 -1.15
C THR A 171 -24.75 -17.94 -2.44
N GLU A 172 -25.31 -18.28 -3.59
CA GLU A 172 -24.74 -17.93 -4.89
C GLU A 172 -24.70 -16.40 -5.11
N THR A 173 -25.78 -15.70 -4.78
CA THR A 173 -25.82 -14.23 -4.86
C THR A 173 -24.82 -13.58 -3.90
N LEU A 174 -24.60 -14.15 -2.72
CA LEU A 174 -23.57 -13.69 -1.78
C LEU A 174 -22.16 -13.80 -2.38
N HIS A 175 -21.83 -14.94 -3.01
CA HIS A 175 -20.53 -15.09 -3.69
C HIS A 175 -20.36 -14.08 -4.85
N GLN A 176 -21.43 -13.82 -5.60
CA GLN A 176 -21.40 -12.81 -6.67
C GLN A 176 -21.17 -11.40 -6.12
N LEU A 177 -21.82 -11.05 -5.00
CA LEU A 177 -21.57 -9.80 -4.28
C LEU A 177 -20.11 -9.69 -3.85
N GLU A 178 -19.55 -10.73 -3.24
CA GLU A 178 -18.15 -10.74 -2.80
C GLU A 178 -17.19 -10.50 -3.98
N SER A 179 -17.38 -11.22 -5.09
CA SER A 179 -16.57 -11.08 -6.30
C SER A 179 -16.65 -9.67 -6.90
N LEU A 180 -17.87 -9.14 -7.06
CA LEU A 180 -18.07 -7.80 -7.62
C LEU A 180 -17.51 -6.71 -6.72
N ILE A 181 -17.75 -6.78 -5.41
CA ILE A 181 -17.19 -5.81 -4.45
C ILE A 181 -15.65 -5.86 -4.49
N HIS A 182 -15.06 -7.06 -4.56
CA HIS A 182 -13.61 -7.21 -4.69
C HIS A 182 -13.06 -6.54 -5.96
N MET A 183 -13.69 -6.79 -7.12
CA MET A 183 -13.28 -6.15 -8.37
C MET A 183 -13.39 -4.63 -8.31
N LYS A 184 -14.47 -4.08 -7.71
CA LYS A 184 -14.61 -2.62 -7.57
C LYS A 184 -13.56 -2.05 -6.62
N ASN A 185 -13.25 -2.75 -5.53
CA ASN A 185 -12.19 -2.35 -4.61
C ASN A 185 -10.81 -2.32 -5.28
N GLN A 186 -10.50 -3.34 -6.08
CA GLN A 186 -9.27 -3.34 -6.88
C GLN A 186 -9.16 -2.11 -7.78
N LYS A 187 -10.24 -1.75 -8.49
CA LYS A 187 -10.26 -0.54 -9.33
C LYS A 187 -10.07 0.76 -8.54
N ILE A 188 -10.63 0.84 -7.33
CA ILE A 188 -10.42 2.00 -6.43
C ILE A 188 -8.95 2.10 -6.00
N ARG A 189 -8.33 0.97 -5.67
CA ARG A 189 -6.91 0.91 -5.31
C ARG A 189 -6.01 1.32 -6.47
N GLU A 190 -6.27 0.82 -7.68
CA GLU A 190 -5.55 1.19 -8.90
C GLU A 190 -5.68 2.69 -9.19
N HIS A 191 -6.88 3.26 -9.11
CA HIS A 191 -7.10 4.70 -9.28
C HIS A 191 -6.32 5.52 -8.23
N SER A 192 -6.29 5.05 -6.98
CA SER A 192 -5.57 5.74 -5.90
C SER A 192 -4.05 5.69 -6.11
N SER A 193 -3.52 4.53 -6.52
CA SER A 193 -2.10 4.33 -6.83
C SER A 193 -1.65 5.22 -7.99
N ASN A 194 -2.42 5.25 -9.08
CA ASN A 194 -2.14 6.12 -10.22
C ASN A 194 -2.17 7.61 -9.82
N SER A 195 -3.16 8.02 -9.00
CA SER A 195 -3.22 9.40 -8.52
C SER A 195 -2.03 9.77 -7.62
N ALA A 196 -1.47 8.83 -6.87
CA ALA A 196 -0.27 9.04 -6.07
C ALA A 196 0.97 9.19 -6.96
N SER A 197 1.11 8.35 -7.99
CA SER A 197 2.16 8.48 -8.99
C SER A 197 2.09 9.84 -9.71
N ASP A 198 0.90 10.24 -10.17
CA ASP A 198 0.66 11.55 -10.80
C ASP A 198 1.10 12.71 -9.90
N ARG A 199 0.78 12.65 -8.61
CA ARG A 199 1.17 13.68 -7.64
C ARG A 199 2.68 13.72 -7.43
N ILE A 200 3.35 12.56 -7.38
CA ILE A 200 4.82 12.47 -7.27
C ILE A 200 5.46 13.07 -8.52
N THR A 201 4.96 12.73 -9.69
CA THR A 201 5.40 13.29 -10.99
C THR A 201 5.25 14.80 -11.02
N VAL A 202 4.08 15.33 -10.67
CA VAL A 202 3.84 16.79 -10.63
C VAL A 202 4.77 17.48 -9.63
N PHE A 203 4.98 16.89 -8.45
CA PHE A 203 5.91 17.43 -7.46
C PHE A 203 7.35 17.44 -7.97
N ALA A 204 7.80 16.33 -8.55
CA ALA A 204 9.14 16.16 -9.10
C ALA A 204 9.42 17.20 -10.20
N LEU A 205 8.54 17.32 -11.19
CA LEU A 205 8.65 18.33 -12.25
C LEU A 205 8.73 19.75 -11.70
N LYS A 206 7.94 20.08 -10.67
CA LYS A 206 7.99 21.39 -10.00
C LYS A 206 9.32 21.64 -9.28
N GLN A 207 9.99 20.61 -8.78
CA GLN A 207 11.32 20.77 -8.18
C GLN A 207 12.40 20.93 -9.27
N LEU A 208 12.31 20.20 -10.39
CA LEU A 208 13.19 20.40 -11.53
C LEU A 208 13.07 21.82 -12.07
N GLU A 209 11.86 22.35 -12.20
CA GLU A 209 11.64 23.74 -12.65
C GLU A 209 12.36 24.76 -11.75
N LYS A 210 12.38 24.54 -10.43
CA LYS A 210 13.13 25.41 -9.50
C LYS A 210 14.63 25.26 -9.67
N ILE A 211 15.12 24.04 -9.86
CA ILE A 211 16.55 23.77 -10.07
C ILE A 211 17.00 24.38 -11.39
N GLN A 212 16.22 24.24 -12.46
CA GLN A 212 16.48 24.84 -13.76
C GLN A 212 16.56 26.37 -13.63
N LYS A 213 15.62 27.00 -12.92
CA LYS A 213 15.70 28.45 -12.63
C LYS A 213 16.95 28.86 -11.86
N MET A 214 17.48 27.99 -10.99
CA MET A 214 18.78 28.25 -10.34
C MET A 214 19.92 28.12 -11.33
N LEU A 215 19.91 27.10 -12.20
CA LEU A 215 20.93 26.86 -13.21
C LEU A 215 20.95 27.93 -14.33
N ASP A 216 19.82 28.58 -14.58
CA ASP A 216 19.70 29.68 -15.53
C ASP A 216 20.23 31.01 -14.97
N ASP A 217 20.70 31.06 -13.72
CA ASP A 217 21.27 32.27 -13.12
C ASP A 217 22.56 32.67 -13.87
N PRO A 218 22.62 33.87 -14.48
CA PRO A 218 23.76 34.32 -15.27
C PRO A 218 25.04 34.55 -14.43
N SER A 219 24.95 34.51 -13.11
CA SER A 219 26.11 34.58 -12.20
C SER A 219 26.83 33.24 -12.01
N LEU A 220 26.24 32.13 -12.47
CA LEU A 220 26.85 30.80 -12.36
C LEU A 220 28.02 30.62 -13.35
N ASP A 221 29.09 30.01 -12.87
CA ASP A 221 30.16 29.53 -13.73
C ASP A 221 29.71 28.32 -14.53
N THR A 222 29.25 28.54 -15.76
CA THR A 222 28.77 27.48 -16.65
C THR A 222 29.89 26.54 -17.14
N SER A 223 31.16 26.83 -16.83
CA SER A 223 32.30 26.00 -17.22
C SER A 223 32.68 24.95 -16.17
N MET A 224 32.08 25.01 -14.97
CA MET A 224 32.35 24.02 -13.92
C MET A 224 31.78 22.63 -14.29
N PRO A 225 32.52 21.53 -14.09
CA PRO A 225 32.05 20.18 -14.37
C PRO A 225 30.70 19.84 -13.71
N GLU A 226 30.50 20.31 -12.49
CA GLU A 226 29.28 20.12 -11.70
C GLU A 226 28.05 20.73 -12.36
N PHE A 227 28.20 21.87 -13.04
CA PHE A 227 27.11 22.52 -13.77
C PHE A 227 26.65 21.67 -14.96
N LEU A 228 27.60 21.13 -15.73
CA LEU A 228 27.30 20.24 -16.86
C LEU A 228 26.64 18.93 -16.38
N ILE A 229 27.10 18.39 -15.25
CA ILE A 229 26.49 17.21 -14.61
C ILE A 229 25.05 17.53 -14.16
N ALA A 230 24.82 18.70 -13.56
CA ALA A 230 23.48 19.11 -13.11
C ALA A 230 22.49 19.21 -14.29
N ILE A 231 22.88 19.85 -15.40
CA ILE A 231 22.04 19.93 -16.61
C ILE A 231 21.74 18.54 -17.16
N SER A 232 22.74 17.67 -17.24
CA SER A 232 22.56 16.28 -17.71
C SER A 232 21.59 15.51 -16.82
N LEU A 233 21.72 15.64 -15.50
CA LEU A 233 20.85 14.97 -14.54
C LEU A 233 19.41 15.49 -14.61
N VAL A 234 19.20 16.80 -14.80
CA VAL A 234 17.86 17.37 -15.00
C VAL A 234 17.17 16.71 -16.22
N ALA A 235 17.85 16.68 -17.36
CA ALA A 235 17.30 16.07 -18.59
C ALA A 235 17.06 14.55 -18.44
N GLU A 236 17.96 13.83 -17.76
CA GLU A 236 17.80 12.40 -17.48
C GLU A 236 16.58 12.14 -16.59
N ILE A 237 16.40 12.94 -15.53
CA ILE A 237 15.24 12.80 -14.62
C ILE A 237 13.93 13.12 -15.34
N GLU A 238 13.88 14.16 -16.18
CA GLU A 238 12.67 14.48 -16.98
C GLU A 238 12.29 13.31 -17.91
N THR A 239 13.29 12.68 -18.52
CA THR A 239 13.09 11.50 -19.37
C THR A 239 12.56 10.32 -18.56
N LEU A 240 13.18 10.01 -17.42
CA LEU A 240 12.75 8.91 -16.54
C LEU A 240 11.33 9.12 -16.01
N ILE A 241 10.94 10.36 -15.70
CA ILE A 241 9.57 10.69 -15.30
C ILE A 241 8.59 10.49 -16.47
N SER A 242 8.95 10.90 -17.68
CA SER A 242 8.12 10.69 -18.88
C SER A 242 7.94 9.20 -19.22
N GLU A 243 8.87 8.35 -18.82
CA GLU A 243 8.83 6.89 -18.99
C GLU A 243 8.17 6.16 -17.81
N ASP A 244 7.61 6.89 -16.84
CA ASP A 244 7.04 6.36 -15.58
C ASP A 244 8.05 5.54 -14.74
N ASN A 245 9.35 5.75 -14.94
CA ASN A 245 10.41 5.13 -14.16
C ASN A 245 10.74 5.95 -12.89
N ILE A 246 9.73 6.08 -12.02
CA ILE A 246 9.79 6.87 -10.78
C ILE A 246 10.89 6.40 -9.80
N PRO A 247 11.16 5.10 -9.61
CA PRO A 247 12.22 4.65 -8.71
C PRO A 247 13.62 5.14 -9.13
N THR A 248 13.96 5.01 -10.42
CA THR A 248 15.25 5.48 -10.94
C THR A 248 15.31 7.00 -10.96
N ALA A 249 14.21 7.68 -11.30
CA ALA A 249 14.14 9.14 -11.22
C ALA A 249 14.43 9.66 -9.79
N LYS A 250 13.93 8.98 -8.75
CA LYS A 250 14.19 9.32 -7.35
C LYS A 250 15.67 9.19 -6.98
N GLU A 251 16.35 8.15 -7.44
CA GLU A 251 17.79 7.97 -7.22
C GLU A 251 18.58 9.12 -7.84
N LYS A 252 18.30 9.43 -9.11
CA LYS A 252 18.94 10.53 -9.85
C LYS A 252 18.67 11.91 -9.24
N PHE A 253 17.48 12.12 -8.67
CA PHE A 253 17.17 13.31 -7.89
C PHE A 253 18.07 13.47 -6.65
N GLY A 254 18.47 12.36 -6.03
CA GLY A 254 19.42 12.35 -4.92
C GLY A 254 20.80 12.84 -5.36
N GLU A 255 21.28 12.35 -6.51
CA GLU A 255 22.54 12.79 -7.13
C GLU A 255 22.48 14.28 -7.48
N LEU A 256 21.41 14.73 -8.14
CA LEU A 256 21.21 16.13 -8.53
C LEU A 256 21.24 17.06 -7.31
N ASN A 257 20.60 16.68 -6.20
CA ASN A 257 20.62 17.47 -4.97
C ASN A 257 22.02 17.59 -4.34
N GLN A 258 22.88 16.58 -4.49
CA GLN A 258 24.27 16.67 -4.03
C GLN A 258 25.07 17.63 -4.90
N ILE A 259 24.94 17.53 -6.22
CA ILE A 259 25.61 18.42 -7.17
C ILE A 259 25.17 19.88 -6.97
N MET A 260 23.87 20.12 -6.79
CA MET A 260 23.35 21.47 -6.53
C MET A 260 23.86 22.09 -5.23
N LYS A 261 24.26 21.29 -4.22
CA LYS A 261 24.92 21.82 -3.02
C LYS A 261 26.34 22.28 -3.33
N ILE A 262 27.08 21.54 -4.15
CA ILE A 262 28.45 21.90 -4.55
C ILE A 262 28.42 23.21 -5.33
N ILE A 263 27.54 23.30 -6.34
CA ILE A 263 27.35 24.50 -7.15
C ILE A 263 27.09 25.74 -6.28
N LYS A 264 26.17 25.64 -5.31
CA LYS A 264 25.83 26.75 -4.40
C LYS A 264 26.99 27.21 -3.53
N ILE A 265 27.84 26.28 -3.09
CA ILE A 265 29.03 26.59 -2.28
C ILE A 265 30.06 27.32 -3.15
N SER A 266 30.29 26.85 -4.38
CA SER A 266 31.25 27.47 -5.31
C SER A 266 30.85 28.86 -5.77
N THR A 267 29.55 29.22 -5.76
CA THR A 267 29.08 30.58 -6.06
C THR A 267 29.07 31.56 -4.88
N ALA A 268 29.37 31.09 -3.67
CA ALA A 268 29.33 31.91 -2.44
C ALA A 268 30.71 32.45 -2.02
N GLU A 269 31.79 32.05 -2.71
CA GLU A 269 33.16 32.58 -2.58
C GLU A 269 33.45 33.66 -3.63
#